data_AF-A0A1A8ZDK8-F1
#
_entry.id   AF-A0A1A8ZDK8-F1
#
_cell.length_a   1.000
_cell.length_b   1.000
_cell.length_c   1.000
_cell.angle_alpha   90.00
_cell.angle_beta   90.00
_cell.angle_gamma   90.00
#
_symmetry.space_group_name_H-M   'P 1'
#
loop_
_entity.id
_entity.type
_entity.pdbx_description
1 polymer ?
#
loop_
_entity_poly.entity_id
_entity_poly.type
_entity_poly.pdbx_seq_one_letter_code
_entity_poly.pdbx_strand_id
1 'polypeptide(L)'
;MIFGIITAAVHIVLGALLGQLAGGLLGLVIGAVVGLLVGAPFGWAVAAAGTYGADPKGIFRFVVDHTWSLLNTVAGAIYLAPHLIVGHQLDRVVSQGSGRVNVVEGVSPRYATTIGTVCAGSSPRIQRHEDVHILQARLLGPLYLPLVGLNYVLFTIAPVWLLWHDHVNAPINRFTRYFEIGVYPHVWNEAIAYRIQGTPPR
;
A
#
# COMPACT_ATOMS: atom_id res chain seq x y z
N MET A 1 -16.83 10.60 7.65
CA MET A 1 -16.31 11.42 8.77
C MET A 1 -15.85 10.55 9.95
N ILE A 2 -16.72 9.76 10.58
CA ILE A 2 -16.38 8.94 11.77
C ILE A 2 -15.16 8.02 11.54
N PHE A 3 -15.15 7.25 10.44
CA PHE A 3 -14.01 6.36 10.13
C PHE A 3 -12.68 7.09 10.08
N GLY A 4 -12.63 8.29 9.49
CA GLY A 4 -11.41 9.08 9.43
C GLY A 4 -10.91 9.56 10.80
N ILE A 5 -11.82 9.93 11.70
CA ILE A 5 -11.48 10.30 13.08
C ILE A 5 -10.90 9.10 13.83
N ILE A 6 -11.55 7.94 13.71
CA ILE A 6 -11.06 6.70 14.33
C ILE A 6 -9.69 6.31 13.75
N THR A 7 -9.53 6.39 12.43
CA THR A 7 -8.24 6.14 11.77
C THR A 7 -7.13 7.02 12.35
N ALA A 8 -7.36 8.33 12.48
CA ALA A 8 -6.37 9.24 13.05
C ALA A 8 -6.05 8.87 14.51
N ALA A 9 -7.07 8.60 15.32
CA ALA A 9 -6.89 8.18 16.72
C ALA A 9 -6.08 6.89 16.85
N VAL A 10 -6.36 5.89 16.01
CA VAL A 10 -5.61 4.62 15.98
C VAL A 10 -4.12 4.85 15.70
N HIS A 11 -3.78 5.72 14.76
CA HIS A 11 -2.38 6.04 14.44
C HIS A 11 -1.67 6.80 15.57
N ILE A 12 -2.37 7.74 16.22
CA ILE A 12 -1.83 8.48 17.38
C ILE A 12 -1.55 7.51 18.53
N VAL A 13 -2.51 6.65 18.85
CA VAL A 13 -2.38 5.66 19.94
C VAL A 13 -1.26 4.66 19.62
N LEU A 14 -1.22 4.13 18.40
CA LEU A 14 -0.15 3.21 18.00
C LEU A 14 1.22 3.88 18.10
N GLY A 15 1.36 5.10 17.56
CA GLY A 15 2.60 5.86 17.64
C GLY A 15 3.03 6.10 19.09
N ALA A 16 2.10 6.52 19.95
CA ALA A 16 2.35 6.74 21.37
C ALA A 16 2.83 5.46 22.08
N LEU A 17 2.17 4.32 21.82
CA LEU A 17 2.52 3.03 22.43
C LEU A 17 3.90 2.55 21.96
N LEU A 18 4.19 2.60 20.66
CA LEU A 18 5.50 2.22 20.12
C LEU A 18 6.61 3.14 20.63
N GLY A 19 6.34 4.44 20.67
CA GLY A 19 7.26 5.42 21.24
C GLY A 19 7.53 5.17 22.72
N GLN A 20 6.49 4.88 23.50
CA GLN A 20 6.63 4.55 24.92
C GLN A 20 7.53 3.33 25.14
N LEU A 21 7.31 2.27 24.35
CA LEU A 21 8.13 1.06 24.40
C LEU A 21 9.60 1.32 24.05
N ALA A 22 9.86 2.23 23.11
CA ALA A 22 11.22 2.55 22.65
C ALA A 22 11.98 3.54 23.56
N GLY A 23 11.28 4.44 24.26
CA GLY A 23 11.92 5.58 24.94
C GLY A 23 11.20 6.12 26.17
N GLY A 24 10.31 5.35 26.81
CA GLY A 24 9.58 5.76 28.00
C GLY A 24 8.66 6.96 27.75
N LEU A 25 8.54 7.88 28.72
CA LEU A 25 7.64 9.03 28.61
C LEU A 25 7.98 9.96 27.43
N LEU A 26 9.26 10.24 27.21
CA LEU A 26 9.68 11.08 26.08
C LEU A 26 9.34 10.41 24.75
N GLY A 27 9.61 9.11 24.64
CA GLY A 27 9.24 8.32 23.48
C GLY A 27 7.73 8.31 23.23
N LEU A 28 6.90 8.23 24.28
CA LEU A 28 5.45 8.32 24.18
C LEU A 28 5.00 9.62 23.51
N VAL A 29 5.53 10.76 23.96
CA VAL A 29 5.18 12.08 23.42
C VAL A 29 5.61 12.19 21.96
N ILE A 30 6.87 11.83 21.65
CA ILE A 30 7.39 11.84 20.28
C ILE A 30 6.55 10.94 19.38
N GLY A 31 6.26 9.72 19.83
CA GLY A 31 5.46 8.73 19.12
C GLY A 31 4.03 9.21 18.85
N ALA A 32 3.40 9.86 19.83
CA ALA A 32 2.07 10.45 19.67
C ALA A 32 2.08 11.57 18.62
N VAL A 33 3.10 12.44 18.62
CA VAL A 33 3.26 13.51 17.62
C VAL A 33 3.47 12.92 16.22
N VAL A 34 4.34 11.92 16.07
CA VAL A 34 4.55 11.24 14.78
C VAL A 34 3.25 10.56 14.32
N GLY A 35 2.55 9.86 15.22
CA GLY A 35 1.26 9.25 14.96
C GLY A 35 0.19 10.26 14.53
N LEU A 36 0.21 11.48 15.09
CA LEU A 36 -0.66 12.58 14.68
C LEU A 36 -0.30 13.09 13.28
N LEU A 37 0.98 13.33 13.01
CA LEU A 37 1.46 13.85 11.72
C LEU A 37 1.16 12.91 10.55
N VAL A 38 1.19 11.59 10.78
CA VAL A 38 0.84 10.58 9.78
C VAL A 38 -0.68 10.30 9.77
N GLY A 39 -1.26 10.16 10.96
CA GLY A 39 -2.64 9.73 11.16
C GLY A 39 -3.68 10.77 10.77
N ALA A 40 -3.43 12.06 11.04
CA ALA A 40 -4.40 13.12 10.73
C ALA A 40 -4.59 13.32 9.22
N PRO A 41 -3.54 13.44 8.38
CA PRO A 41 -3.71 13.51 6.93
C PRO A 41 -4.37 12.26 6.35
N PHE A 42 -3.99 11.07 6.83
CA PHE A 42 -4.60 9.83 6.37
C PHE A 42 -6.07 9.70 6.80
N GLY A 43 -6.39 10.02 8.04
CA GLY A 43 -7.77 10.06 8.55
C GLY A 43 -8.64 11.07 7.80
N TRP A 44 -8.10 12.26 7.49
CA TRP A 44 -8.76 13.23 6.61
C TRP A 44 -9.03 12.63 5.23
N ALA A 45 -8.05 11.98 4.60
CA ALA A 45 -8.22 11.38 3.29
C ALA A 45 -9.29 10.27 3.29
N VAL A 46 -9.27 9.39 4.30
CA VAL A 46 -10.30 8.37 4.51
C VAL A 46 -11.71 8.98 4.63
N ALA A 47 -11.84 10.09 5.37
CA ALA A 47 -13.11 10.78 5.53
C ALA A 47 -13.55 11.51 4.25
N ALA A 48 -12.65 12.23 3.60
CA ALA A 48 -12.92 13.07 2.43
C ALA A 48 -13.21 12.24 1.17
N ALA A 49 -12.60 11.07 1.06
CA ALA A 49 -12.79 10.15 -0.05
C ALA A 49 -13.93 9.14 0.19
N GLY A 50 -14.52 9.10 1.39
CA GLY A 50 -15.59 8.16 1.72
C GLY A 50 -15.14 6.70 1.59
N THR A 51 -13.90 6.41 1.98
CA THR A 51 -13.22 5.13 1.70
C THR A 51 -13.98 3.91 2.21
N TYR A 52 -14.64 4.04 3.37
CA TYR A 52 -15.43 2.97 3.99
C TYR A 52 -16.90 3.37 4.03
N GLY A 53 -17.78 2.46 3.57
CA GLY A 53 -19.22 2.58 3.72
C GLY A 53 -19.68 2.19 5.12
N ALA A 54 -20.86 2.66 5.52
CA ALA A 54 -21.50 2.28 6.78
C ALA A 54 -22.20 0.91 6.71
N ASP A 55 -22.14 0.24 5.56
CA ASP A 55 -22.64 -1.11 5.37
C ASP A 55 -21.71 -2.17 6.01
N PRO A 56 -22.18 -3.41 6.23
CA PRO A 56 -21.39 -4.45 6.88
C PRO A 56 -20.04 -4.73 6.21
N LYS A 57 -19.97 -4.64 4.88
CA LYS A 57 -18.73 -4.88 4.13
C LYS A 57 -17.73 -3.74 4.33
N GLY A 58 -18.20 -2.49 4.33
CA GLY A 58 -17.39 -1.31 4.66
C GLY A 58 -16.82 -1.38 6.08
N ILE A 59 -17.66 -1.70 7.06
CA ILE A 59 -17.24 -1.88 8.47
C ILE A 59 -16.24 -3.02 8.61
N PHE A 60 -16.49 -4.17 7.98
CA PHE A 60 -15.58 -5.31 8.03
C PHE A 60 -14.19 -4.96 7.49
N ARG A 61 -14.12 -4.30 6.32
CA ARG A 61 -12.86 -3.82 5.74
C ARG A 61 -12.15 -2.85 6.67
N PHE A 62 -12.89 -1.89 7.25
CA PHE A 62 -12.34 -0.94 8.20
C PHE A 62 -11.69 -1.64 9.40
N VAL A 63 -12.40 -2.60 10.00
CA VAL A 63 -11.91 -3.37 11.15
C VAL A 63 -10.65 -4.14 10.77
N VAL A 64 -10.65 -4.87 9.66
CA VAL A 64 -9.46 -5.63 9.20
C VAL A 64 -8.27 -4.69 8.99
N ASP A 65 -8.48 -3.55 8.33
CA ASP A 65 -7.42 -2.59 8.02
C ASP A 65 -6.82 -1.94 9.27
N HIS A 66 -7.60 -1.79 10.36
CA HIS A 66 -7.17 -1.14 11.61
C HIS A 66 -6.88 -2.12 12.75
N THR A 67 -6.87 -3.43 12.47
CA THR A 67 -6.50 -4.47 13.44
C THR A 67 -5.46 -5.42 12.84
N TRP A 68 -5.92 -6.39 12.05
CA TRP A 68 -5.09 -7.42 11.44
C TRP A 68 -4.08 -6.87 10.44
N SER A 69 -4.49 -5.94 9.57
CA SER A 69 -3.64 -5.34 8.54
C SER A 69 -3.08 -3.97 8.95
N LEU A 70 -3.08 -3.65 10.25
CA LEU A 70 -2.73 -2.32 10.76
C LEU A 70 -1.34 -1.85 10.30
N LEU A 71 -0.33 -2.70 10.32
CA LEU A 71 1.02 -2.34 9.88
C LEU A 71 1.07 -1.96 8.38
N ASN A 72 0.29 -2.64 7.54
CA ASN A 72 0.20 -2.30 6.12
C ASN A 72 -0.53 -0.96 5.95
N THR A 73 -1.61 -0.74 6.70
CA THR A 73 -2.36 0.53 6.70
C THR A 73 -1.48 1.70 7.12
N VAL A 74 -0.65 1.54 8.14
CA VAL A 74 0.32 2.56 8.58
C VAL A 74 1.36 2.82 7.50
N ALA A 75 1.89 1.79 6.86
CA ALA A 75 2.82 1.97 5.74
C ALA A 75 2.16 2.75 4.58
N GLY A 76 0.90 2.45 4.27
CA GLY A 76 0.10 3.21 3.31
C GLY A 76 -0.10 4.66 3.74
N ALA A 77 -0.40 4.93 5.00
CA ALA A 77 -0.54 6.29 5.53
C ALA A 77 0.75 7.10 5.42
N ILE A 78 1.90 6.49 5.75
CA ILE A 78 3.24 7.09 5.57
C ILE A 78 3.48 7.37 4.09
N TYR A 79 3.11 6.44 3.21
CA TYR A 79 3.24 6.59 1.75
C TYR A 79 2.34 7.71 1.20
N LEU A 80 1.14 7.89 1.74
CA LEU A 80 0.22 8.95 1.32
C LEU A 80 0.71 10.35 1.71
N ALA A 81 1.31 10.49 2.90
CA ALA A 81 1.73 11.79 3.44
C ALA A 81 2.56 12.65 2.45
N PRO A 82 3.65 12.15 1.82
CA PRO A 82 4.40 12.94 0.84
C PRO A 82 3.58 13.29 -0.41
N HIS A 83 2.67 12.42 -0.87
CA HIS A 83 1.79 12.74 -2.00
C HIS A 83 0.90 13.95 -1.68
N LEU A 84 0.34 14.01 -0.46
CA LEU A 84 -0.47 15.15 -0.04
C LEU A 84 0.37 16.43 0.13
N ILE A 85 1.61 16.31 0.63
CA ILE A 85 2.53 17.46 0.80
C ILE A 85 2.85 18.12 -0.54
N VAL A 86 3.06 17.33 -1.60
CA VAL A 86 3.36 17.86 -2.95
C VAL A 86 2.10 18.25 -3.74
N GLY A 87 0.92 18.17 -3.13
CA GLY A 87 -0.34 18.64 -3.72
C GLY A 87 -1.04 17.64 -4.65
N HIS A 88 -0.67 16.35 -4.59
CA HIS A 88 -1.39 15.31 -5.34
C HIS A 88 -2.84 15.18 -4.85
N GLN A 89 -3.71 14.79 -5.78
CA GLN A 89 -5.17 14.82 -5.57
C GLN A 89 -5.72 13.45 -5.24
N LEU A 90 -6.67 13.42 -4.30
CA LEU A 90 -7.44 12.22 -4.01
C LEU A 90 -8.39 11.91 -5.17
N ASP A 91 -8.32 10.70 -5.71
CA ASP A 91 -9.35 10.18 -6.60
C ASP A 91 -10.53 9.70 -5.75
N ARG A 92 -11.44 10.63 -5.45
CA ARG A 92 -12.59 10.36 -4.58
C ARG A 92 -13.58 9.38 -5.22
N VAL A 93 -13.71 9.40 -6.55
CA VAL A 93 -14.65 8.53 -7.27
C VAL A 93 -14.21 7.07 -7.14
N VAL A 94 -12.93 6.79 -7.36
CA VAL A 94 -12.40 5.41 -7.24
C VAL A 94 -12.25 4.98 -5.78
N SER A 95 -12.01 5.92 -4.86
CA SER A 95 -11.85 5.62 -3.44
C SER A 95 -13.16 5.30 -2.73
N GLN A 96 -14.28 5.88 -3.15
CA GLN A 96 -15.55 5.78 -2.44
C GLN A 96 -16.00 4.33 -2.25
N GLY A 97 -16.16 3.90 -0.99
CA GLY A 97 -16.58 2.54 -0.62
C GLY A 97 -15.61 1.41 -1.01
N SER A 98 -14.46 1.73 -1.58
CA SER A 98 -13.48 0.74 -2.06
C SER A 98 -12.70 0.07 -0.92
N GLY A 99 -12.62 0.73 0.24
CA GLY A 99 -11.73 0.35 1.33
C GLY A 99 -10.25 0.67 1.03
N ARG A 100 -9.97 1.59 0.10
CA ARG A 100 -8.65 2.20 -0.11
C ARG A 100 -8.74 3.70 -0.40
N VAL A 101 -7.65 4.41 -0.16
CA VAL A 101 -7.45 5.79 -0.61
C VAL A 101 -6.67 5.75 -1.92
N ASN A 102 -7.22 6.36 -2.97
CA ASN A 102 -6.55 6.47 -4.26
C ASN A 102 -6.09 7.91 -4.48
N VAL A 103 -4.91 8.05 -5.06
CA VAL A 103 -4.33 9.30 -5.53
C VAL A 103 -4.30 9.25 -7.05
N VAL A 104 -4.71 10.34 -7.71
CA VAL A 104 -4.75 10.43 -9.19
C VAL A 104 -3.35 10.25 -9.76
N GLU A 105 -2.39 10.97 -9.20
CA GLU A 105 -0.99 10.96 -9.61
C GLU A 105 -0.30 9.68 -9.13
N GLY A 106 0.38 9.00 -10.07
CA GLY A 106 1.24 7.86 -9.79
C GLY A 106 2.70 8.27 -9.57
N VAL A 107 3.49 7.36 -9.01
CA VAL A 107 4.96 7.53 -8.90
C VAL A 107 5.64 7.30 -10.26
N SER A 108 5.00 6.54 -11.14
CA SER A 108 5.45 6.29 -12.50
C SER A 108 4.30 6.46 -13.49
N PRO A 109 4.53 7.02 -14.69
CA PRO A 109 3.49 7.13 -15.71
C PRO A 109 2.94 5.77 -16.18
N ARG A 110 3.65 4.67 -15.89
CA ARG A 110 3.36 3.33 -16.40
C ARG A 110 2.74 2.40 -15.36
N TYR A 111 2.80 2.75 -14.08
CA TYR A 111 2.45 1.86 -12.99
C TYR A 111 1.63 2.61 -11.94
N ALA A 112 0.61 1.95 -11.41
CA ALA A 112 0.13 2.33 -10.10
C ALA A 112 1.03 1.69 -9.04
N THR A 113 0.98 2.22 -7.83
CA THR A 113 1.71 1.67 -6.69
C THR A 113 0.78 1.61 -5.50
N THR A 114 0.55 0.41 -5.00
CA THR A 114 -0.23 0.19 -3.78
C THR A 114 0.68 -0.16 -2.62
N ILE A 115 0.58 0.63 -1.54
CA ILE A 115 1.16 0.31 -0.24
C ILE A 115 0.03 0.27 0.78
N GLY A 116 -0.23 -0.92 1.32
CA GLY A 116 -1.32 -1.14 2.26
C GLY A 116 -2.68 -0.76 1.66
N THR A 117 -3.32 0.25 2.25
CA THR A 117 -4.64 0.74 1.84
C THR A 117 -4.58 2.00 0.96
N VAL A 118 -3.39 2.36 0.47
CA VAL A 118 -3.19 3.54 -0.37
C VAL A 118 -2.66 3.12 -1.73
N CYS A 119 -3.29 3.62 -2.79
CA CYS A 119 -2.90 3.41 -4.18
C CYS A 119 -2.60 4.76 -4.84
N ALA A 120 -1.42 4.88 -5.47
CA ALA A 120 -1.05 6.05 -6.26
C ALA A 120 -1.05 5.71 -7.75
N GLY A 121 -1.75 6.51 -8.56
CA GLY A 121 -1.94 6.28 -9.98
C GLY A 121 -3.25 5.55 -10.24
N SER A 122 -4.32 6.28 -10.57
CA SER A 122 -5.62 5.67 -10.84
C SER A 122 -5.88 5.49 -12.34
N SER A 123 -6.14 4.25 -12.77
CA SER A 123 -6.76 3.98 -14.07
C SER A 123 -7.62 2.71 -14.03
N PRO A 124 -8.76 2.64 -14.75
CA PRO A 124 -9.68 1.50 -14.66
C PRO A 124 -9.03 0.14 -14.95
N ARG A 125 -8.03 0.09 -15.83
CA ARG A 125 -7.29 -1.13 -16.18
C ARG A 125 -6.36 -1.59 -15.05
N ILE A 126 -5.75 -0.65 -14.33
CA ILE A 126 -4.77 -0.94 -13.28
C ILE A 126 -5.44 -1.28 -11.96
N GLN A 127 -6.63 -0.73 -11.68
CA GLN A 127 -7.26 -0.91 -10.37
C GLN A 127 -7.57 -2.36 -9.98
N ARG A 128 -7.83 -3.25 -10.95
CA ARG A 128 -8.00 -4.69 -10.67
C ARG A 128 -6.73 -5.35 -10.17
N HIS A 129 -5.55 -4.91 -10.63
CA HIS A 129 -4.24 -5.37 -10.15
C HIS A 129 -4.04 -4.91 -8.71
N GLU A 130 -4.28 -3.63 -8.45
CA GLU A 130 -4.13 -3.03 -7.13
C GLU A 130 -5.08 -3.62 -6.08
N ASP A 131 -6.29 -4.04 -6.50
CA ASP A 131 -7.23 -4.75 -5.62
C ASP A 131 -6.66 -6.07 -5.10
N VAL A 132 -5.82 -6.74 -5.90
CA VAL A 132 -5.14 -7.98 -5.49
C VAL A 132 -4.13 -7.69 -4.39
N HIS A 133 -3.36 -6.62 -4.49
CA HIS A 133 -2.39 -6.24 -3.45
C HIS A 133 -3.08 -5.91 -2.13
N ILE A 134 -4.21 -5.22 -2.16
CA ILE A 134 -5.01 -4.94 -0.96
C ILE A 134 -5.56 -6.24 -0.36
N LEU A 135 -6.05 -7.15 -1.20
CA LEU A 135 -6.51 -8.45 -0.72
C LEU A 135 -5.37 -9.24 -0.09
N GLN A 136 -4.19 -9.30 -0.73
CA GLN A 136 -3.00 -9.95 -0.20
C GLN A 136 -2.59 -9.34 1.16
N ALA A 137 -2.60 -8.00 1.27
CA ALA A 137 -2.32 -7.29 2.52
C ALA A 137 -3.30 -7.66 3.63
N ARG A 138 -4.61 -7.71 3.32
CA ARG A 138 -5.66 -8.10 4.26
C ARG A 138 -5.61 -9.57 4.65
N LEU A 139 -5.20 -10.47 3.75
CA LEU A 139 -5.08 -11.89 4.05
C LEU A 139 -3.87 -12.17 4.93
N LEU A 140 -2.70 -11.63 4.57
CA LEU A 140 -1.44 -11.91 5.25
C LEU A 140 -1.19 -11.01 6.47
N GLY A 141 -1.99 -9.94 6.63
CA GLY A 141 -1.92 -9.03 7.75
C GLY A 141 -0.50 -8.48 7.94
N PRO A 142 0.07 -8.52 9.16
CA PRO A 142 1.37 -7.92 9.43
C PRO A 142 2.53 -8.55 8.66
N LEU A 143 2.36 -9.75 8.09
CA LEU A 143 3.40 -10.46 7.35
C LEU A 143 3.48 -10.04 5.87
N TYR A 144 2.51 -9.32 5.34
CA TYR A 144 2.47 -8.99 3.91
C TYR A 144 3.72 -8.25 3.42
N LEU A 145 3.98 -7.04 3.93
CA LEU A 145 5.13 -6.24 3.52
C LEU A 145 6.48 -6.94 3.79
N PRO A 146 6.72 -7.59 4.94
CA PRO A 146 7.91 -8.39 5.15
C PRO A 146 8.11 -9.51 4.12
N LEU A 147 7.06 -10.25 3.77
CA LEU A 147 7.15 -11.34 2.79
C LEU A 147 7.36 -10.83 1.37
N VAL A 148 6.74 -9.70 1.00
CA VAL A 148 6.99 -9.02 -0.27
C VAL A 148 8.45 -8.57 -0.33
N GLY A 149 8.93 -7.84 0.68
CA GLY A 149 10.30 -7.35 0.74
C GLY A 149 11.33 -8.47 0.71
N LEU A 150 11.10 -9.55 1.47
CA LEU A 150 11.98 -10.73 1.46
C LEU A 150 12.01 -11.37 0.07
N ASN A 151 10.87 -11.50 -0.61
CA ASN A 151 10.87 -12.06 -1.95
C ASN A 151 11.60 -11.17 -2.96
N TYR A 152 11.44 -9.85 -2.89
CA TYR A 152 12.23 -8.91 -3.68
C TYR A 152 13.73 -9.09 -3.46
N VAL A 153 14.18 -9.16 -2.21
CA VAL A 153 15.61 -9.37 -1.86
C VAL A 153 16.10 -10.71 -2.42
N LEU A 154 15.37 -11.78 -2.16
CA LEU A 154 15.72 -13.12 -2.62
C LEU A 154 15.81 -13.18 -4.15
N PHE A 155 14.84 -12.64 -4.87
CA PHE A 155 14.80 -12.70 -6.33
C PHE A 155 15.76 -11.71 -7.00
N THR A 156 16.21 -10.69 -6.26
CA THR A 156 17.31 -9.80 -6.69
C THR A 156 18.66 -10.50 -6.58
N ILE A 157 18.91 -11.25 -5.49
CA ILE A 157 20.22 -11.87 -5.21
C ILE A 157 20.35 -13.26 -5.86
N ALA A 158 19.27 -14.05 -5.80
CA ALA A 158 19.17 -15.40 -6.35
C ALA A 158 18.03 -15.44 -7.38
N PRO A 159 18.27 -14.98 -8.62
CA PRO A 159 17.24 -14.80 -9.64
C PRO A 159 16.79 -16.13 -10.26
N VAL A 160 16.16 -16.98 -9.46
CA VAL A 160 15.60 -18.28 -9.88
C VAL A 160 14.59 -18.13 -11.03
N TRP A 161 13.98 -16.95 -11.15
CA TRP A 161 13.07 -16.61 -12.24
C TRP A 161 13.73 -16.59 -13.63
N LEU A 162 15.06 -16.50 -13.72
CA LEU A 162 15.79 -16.71 -14.98
C LEU A 162 15.54 -18.11 -15.58
N LEU A 163 15.04 -19.08 -14.82
CA LEU A 163 14.72 -20.41 -15.35
C LEU A 163 13.45 -20.42 -16.21
N TRP A 164 12.55 -19.45 -16.06
CA TRP A 164 11.26 -19.39 -16.77
C TRP A 164 10.94 -18.02 -17.36
N HIS A 165 11.88 -17.08 -17.31
CA HIS A 165 11.76 -15.76 -17.92
C HIS A 165 11.68 -15.83 -19.46
N ASP A 166 10.91 -14.94 -20.08
CA ASP A 166 10.82 -14.84 -21.54
C ASP A 166 12.01 -14.06 -22.10
N HIS A 167 13.11 -14.78 -22.34
CA HIS A 167 14.35 -14.21 -22.84
C HIS A 167 14.25 -13.69 -24.28
N VAL A 168 13.25 -14.14 -25.04
CA VAL A 168 13.09 -13.79 -26.46
C VAL A 168 12.32 -12.49 -26.59
N ASN A 169 11.16 -12.39 -25.94
CA ASN A 169 10.27 -11.22 -26.08
C ASN A 169 10.52 -10.14 -25.03
N ALA A 170 11.25 -10.44 -23.95
CA ALA A 170 11.58 -9.50 -22.89
C ALA A 170 13.09 -9.59 -22.52
N PRO A 171 14.01 -9.24 -23.44
CA PRO A 171 15.44 -9.37 -23.19
C PRO A 171 15.92 -8.41 -22.09
N ILE A 172 16.69 -8.94 -21.13
CA ILE A 172 17.34 -8.16 -20.07
C ILE A 172 18.70 -7.69 -20.57
N ASN A 173 18.72 -6.51 -21.18
CA ASN A 173 19.92 -5.94 -21.82
C ASN A 173 20.48 -4.70 -21.11
N ARG A 174 19.91 -4.31 -19.97
CA ARG A 174 20.40 -3.20 -19.13
C ARG A 174 20.00 -3.42 -17.67
N PHE A 175 20.73 -2.75 -16.77
CA PHE A 175 20.51 -2.86 -15.33
C PHE A 175 19.06 -2.53 -14.91
N THR A 176 18.45 -1.50 -15.48
CA THR A 176 17.04 -1.16 -15.14
C THR A 176 16.05 -2.24 -15.57
N ARG A 177 16.30 -2.89 -16.73
CA ARG A 177 15.47 -3.99 -17.22
C ARG A 177 15.52 -5.20 -16.30
N TYR A 178 16.64 -5.44 -15.63
CA TYR A 178 16.75 -6.51 -14.63
C TYR A 178 15.68 -6.36 -13.56
N PHE A 179 15.39 -5.14 -13.10
CA PHE A 179 14.32 -4.89 -12.13
C PHE A 179 12.94 -4.79 -12.78
N GLU A 180 12.80 -4.01 -13.85
CA GLU A 180 11.50 -3.71 -14.46
C GLU A 180 10.78 -4.93 -15.06
N ILE A 181 11.53 -5.82 -15.71
CA ILE A 181 10.97 -7.00 -16.40
C ILE A 181 11.51 -8.33 -15.88
N GLY A 182 12.58 -8.29 -15.07
CA GLY A 182 13.11 -9.46 -14.37
C GLY A 182 12.50 -9.56 -12.97
N VAL A 183 13.09 -8.92 -11.96
CA VAL A 183 12.67 -9.08 -10.56
C VAL A 183 11.19 -8.74 -10.35
N TYR A 184 10.76 -7.53 -10.72
CA TYR A 184 9.42 -7.00 -10.40
C TYR A 184 8.27 -7.94 -10.79
N PRO A 185 8.09 -8.34 -12.08
CA PRO A 185 6.94 -9.17 -12.46
C PRO A 185 7.00 -10.61 -11.93
N HIS A 186 8.16 -11.04 -11.43
CA HIS A 186 8.36 -12.40 -10.92
C HIS A 186 8.20 -12.52 -9.40
N VAL A 187 8.20 -11.41 -8.65
CA VAL A 187 7.84 -11.45 -7.22
C VAL A 187 6.42 -11.98 -7.08
N TRP A 188 6.17 -12.89 -6.13
CA TRP A 188 4.93 -13.65 -6.05
C TRP A 188 3.68 -12.74 -5.98
N ASN A 189 3.78 -11.58 -5.33
CA ASN A 189 2.65 -10.67 -5.15
C ASN A 189 2.25 -10.04 -6.50
N GLU A 190 3.23 -9.62 -7.29
CA GLU A 190 3.07 -9.08 -8.65
C GLU A 190 2.63 -10.17 -9.62
N ALA A 191 3.28 -11.35 -9.57
CA ALA A 191 2.96 -12.47 -10.46
C ALA A 191 1.50 -12.93 -10.32
N ILE A 192 0.97 -12.95 -9.08
CA ILE A 192 -0.45 -13.25 -8.83
C ILE A 192 -1.34 -12.12 -9.35
N ALA A 193 -0.99 -10.86 -9.12
CA ALA A 193 -1.78 -9.72 -9.56
C ALA A 193 -1.85 -9.64 -11.11
N TYR A 194 -0.74 -9.91 -11.80
CA TYR A 194 -0.71 -10.02 -13.25
C TYR A 194 -1.58 -11.18 -13.76
N ARG A 195 -1.59 -12.36 -13.13
CA ARG A 195 -2.50 -13.44 -13.55
C ARG A 195 -3.98 -13.03 -13.55
N ILE A 196 -4.37 -12.04 -12.74
CA ILE A 196 -5.73 -11.52 -12.66
C ILE A 196 -5.95 -10.36 -13.65
N GLN A 197 -4.98 -9.46 -13.81
CA GLN A 197 -5.08 -8.30 -14.69
C GLN A 197 -4.81 -8.62 -16.18
N GLY A 198 -3.91 -9.57 -16.46
CA GLY A 198 -3.41 -9.90 -17.80
C GLY A 198 -1.88 -9.92 -17.89
N THR A 199 -1.31 -9.59 -19.05
CA THR A 199 0.15 -9.67 -19.22
C THR A 199 0.89 -8.53 -18.52
N PRO A 200 2.03 -8.81 -17.86
CA PRO A 200 2.89 -7.78 -17.30
C PRO A 200 3.42 -6.83 -18.39
N PRO A 201 3.81 -5.60 -18.03
CA PRO A 201 4.45 -4.68 -18.95
C PRO A 201 5.74 -5.30 -19.51
N ARG A 202 5.92 -5.14 -20.82
CA ARG A 202 7.04 -5.68 -21.61
C ARG A 202 8.07 -4.61 -21.94
#